data_AF-A0A1Y3KWR2-F1
#
_entry.id   AF-A0A1Y3KWR2-F1
#
_cell.length_a   1.000
_cell.length_b   1.000
_cell.length_c   1.000
_cell.angle_alpha   90.00
_cell.angle_beta   90.00
_cell.angle_gamma   90.00
#
_symmetry.space_group_name_H-M   'P 1'
#
loop_
_entity.id
_entity.type
_entity.pdbx_description
1 polymer ?
#
loop_
_entity_poly.entity_id
_entity_poly.type
_entity_poly.pdbx_seq_one_letter_code
_entity_poly.pdbx_strand_id
1 'polypeptide(L)'
;METFEPTVEHLAHPGVDALMKKLEPLLVSGRMDNIIDLLSLGSDLVDLLDTAMVDKLAHGFEDVTALTWTVGNALRMAQAQSSDTQPPSLLGLVQLLREPQTRRGIALVLRVLNNLGRQY
;
A
#
# COMPACT_ATOMS: atom_id res chain seq x y z
N MET A 1 -24.30 1.40 53.48
CA MET A 1 -23.03 0.98 52.86
C MET A 1 -23.37 -0.14 51.91
N GLU A 2 -23.74 0.22 50.67
CA GLU A 2 -23.89 -0.75 49.59
C GLU A 2 -22.64 -0.63 48.73
N THR A 3 -21.73 -1.58 48.94
CA THR A 3 -20.58 -1.80 48.07
C THR A 3 -21.11 -2.45 46.80
N PHE A 4 -21.17 -1.67 45.72
CA PHE A 4 -21.42 -2.19 44.39
C PHE A 4 -20.15 -2.95 43.97
N GLU A 5 -20.14 -4.27 44.15
CA GLU A 5 -19.11 -5.13 43.59
C GLU A 5 -19.42 -5.33 42.09
N PRO A 6 -18.61 -4.84 41.15
CA PRO A 6 -18.83 -5.13 39.75
C PRO A 6 -18.46 -6.59 39.50
N THR A 7 -19.47 -7.39 39.19
CA THR A 7 -19.37 -8.80 38.82
C THR A 7 -18.43 -8.97 37.62
N VAL A 8 -17.18 -9.37 37.88
CA VAL A 8 -16.15 -9.71 36.86
C VAL A 8 -16.42 -11.06 36.18
N GLU A 9 -17.59 -11.66 36.41
CA GLU A 9 -17.94 -13.02 35.98
C GLU A 9 -18.23 -13.14 34.48
N HIS A 10 -18.25 -12.03 33.72
CA HIS A 10 -18.67 -12.04 32.31
C HIS A 10 -17.56 -12.32 31.29
N LEU A 11 -16.31 -12.55 31.71
CA LEU A 11 -15.17 -12.72 30.80
C LEU A 11 -14.63 -14.16 30.68
N ALA A 12 -15.15 -15.11 31.46
CA ALA A 12 -14.70 -16.52 31.44
C ALA A 12 -15.24 -17.31 30.23
N HIS A 13 -15.17 -16.72 29.05
CA HIS A 13 -15.44 -17.41 27.79
C HIS A 13 -14.09 -17.80 27.15
N PRO A 14 -13.85 -19.08 26.81
CA PRO A 14 -12.55 -19.54 26.30
C PRO A 14 -12.10 -18.80 25.03
N GLY A 15 -13.04 -18.25 24.25
CA GLY A 15 -12.76 -17.38 23.10
C GLY A 15 -12.22 -16.00 23.48
N VAL A 16 -12.68 -15.42 24.59
CA VAL A 16 -12.17 -14.12 25.11
C VAL A 16 -10.75 -14.32 25.62
N ASP A 17 -10.47 -15.39 26.36
CA ASP A 17 -9.12 -15.72 26.81
C ASP A 17 -8.13 -15.92 25.65
N ALA A 18 -8.58 -16.59 24.57
CA ALA A 18 -7.76 -16.81 23.38
C ALA A 18 -7.46 -15.51 22.62
N LEU A 19 -8.42 -14.58 22.56
CA LEU A 19 -8.22 -13.24 22.02
C LEU A 19 -7.27 -12.44 22.92
N MET A 20 -7.44 -12.54 24.24
CA MET A 20 -6.64 -11.81 25.22
C MET A 20 -5.16 -12.17 25.13
N LYS A 21 -4.84 -13.46 25.00
CA LYS A 21 -3.48 -13.95 24.74
C LYS A 21 -2.86 -13.40 23.44
N LYS A 22 -3.67 -13.10 22.42
CA LYS A 22 -3.18 -12.52 21.16
C LYS A 22 -2.93 -11.01 21.26
N LEU A 23 -3.72 -10.33 22.09
CA LEU A 23 -3.65 -8.88 22.30
C LEU A 23 -2.67 -8.49 23.42
N GLU A 24 -2.32 -9.42 24.31
CA GLU A 24 -1.33 -9.27 25.39
C GLU A 24 -0.05 -8.53 24.97
N PRO A 25 0.66 -8.89 23.89
CA PRO A 25 1.87 -8.15 23.49
C PRO A 25 1.60 -6.69 23.11
N LEU A 26 0.43 -6.38 22.57
CA LEU A 26 0.04 -5.02 22.20
C LEU A 26 -0.39 -4.19 23.41
N LEU A 27 -1.03 -4.84 24.39
CA LEU A 27 -1.40 -4.21 25.66
C LEU A 27 -0.18 -3.93 26.53
N VAL A 28 0.69 -4.92 26.70
CA VAL A 28 1.90 -4.78 27.52
C VAL A 28 2.87 -3.75 26.93
N SER A 29 2.91 -3.62 25.60
CA SER A 29 3.74 -2.61 24.94
C SER A 29 3.11 -1.21 24.87
N GLY A 30 1.88 -1.01 25.38
CA GLY A 30 1.15 0.26 25.31
C GLY A 30 0.78 0.69 23.89
N ARG A 31 0.84 -0.22 22.92
CA ARG A 31 0.56 0.06 21.49
C ARG A 31 -0.89 -0.15 21.11
N MET A 32 -1.70 -0.71 22.02
CA MET A 32 -3.13 -0.94 21.79
C MET A 32 -3.85 0.36 21.46
N ASP A 33 -3.51 1.45 22.15
CA ASP A 33 -4.13 2.76 21.93
C ASP A 33 -3.92 3.23 20.49
N ASN A 34 -2.72 3.08 19.93
CA ASN A 34 -2.46 3.42 18.52
C ASN A 34 -3.27 2.56 17.54
N ILE A 35 -3.52 1.28 17.87
CA ILE A 35 -4.35 0.42 17.03
C ILE A 35 -5.82 0.86 17.10
N ILE A 36 -6.29 1.21 18.30
CA ILE A 36 -7.64 1.75 18.49
C ILE A 36 -7.79 3.08 17.75
N ASP A 37 -6.81 3.99 17.84
CA ASP A 37 -6.81 5.25 17.11
C ASP A 37 -6.83 5.04 15.59
N LEU A 38 -6.05 4.08 15.08
CA LEU A 38 -6.06 3.74 13.65
C LEU A 38 -7.39 3.13 13.20
N LEU A 39 -8.00 2.28 14.02
CA LEU A 39 -9.31 1.72 13.75
C LEU A 39 -10.41 2.78 13.82
N SER A 40 -10.30 3.73 14.76
CA SER A 40 -11.23 4.86 14.87
C SER A 40 -11.13 5.75 13.64
N LEU A 41 -9.92 6.13 13.23
CA LEU A 41 -9.70 6.90 12.00
C LEU A 41 -10.21 6.13 10.77
N GLY A 42 -9.98 4.82 10.71
CA GLY A 42 -10.50 3.97 9.66
C GLY A 42 -12.03 3.92 9.63
N SER A 43 -12.68 3.88 10.80
CA SER A 43 -14.13 3.94 10.93
C SER A 43 -14.67 5.28 10.45
N ASP A 44 -14.07 6.40 10.90
CA ASP A 44 -14.46 7.74 10.48
C ASP A 44 -14.32 7.91 8.95
N LEU A 45 -13.29 7.30 8.35
CA LEU A 45 -13.13 7.26 6.91
C LEU A 45 -14.24 6.46 6.23
N VAL A 46 -14.56 5.26 6.73
CA VAL A 46 -15.65 4.43 6.18
C VAL A 46 -17.00 5.14 6.31
N ASP A 47 -17.26 5.82 7.43
CA ASP A 47 -18.48 6.59 7.65
C ASP A 47 -18.59 7.80 6.71
N LEU A 48 -17.47 8.35 6.27
CA LEU A 48 -17.41 9.43 5.26
C LEU A 48 -17.64 8.91 3.83
N LEU A 49 -17.33 7.64 3.56
CA LEU A 49 -17.47 7.06 2.21
C LEU A 49 -18.93 6.81 1.86
N ASP A 50 -19.41 7.50 0.83
CA ASP A 50 -20.65 7.15 0.15
C ASP A 50 -20.40 6.08 -0.94
N THR A 51 -21.48 5.52 -1.48
CA THR A 51 -21.41 4.48 -2.52
C THR A 51 -20.61 4.93 -3.75
N ALA A 52 -20.72 6.20 -4.16
CA ALA A 52 -20.02 6.70 -5.34
C ALA A 52 -18.50 6.85 -5.08
N MET A 53 -18.09 7.16 -3.85
CA MET A 53 -16.70 7.22 -3.44
C MET A 53 -16.09 5.82 -3.30
N VAL A 54 -16.83 4.84 -2.80
CA VAL A 54 -16.39 3.43 -2.77
C VAL A 54 -16.11 2.92 -4.18
N ASP A 55 -17.01 3.16 -5.13
CA ASP A 55 -16.82 2.74 -6.53
C ASP A 55 -15.57 3.39 -7.16
N LYS A 56 -15.32 4.67 -6.87
CA LYS A 56 -14.10 5.37 -7.33
C LYS A 56 -12.84 4.81 -6.71
N LEU A 57 -12.87 4.46 -5.42
CA LEU A 57 -11.74 3.82 -4.75
C LEU A 57 -11.47 2.44 -5.34
N ALA A 58 -12.52 1.64 -5.56
CA ALA A 58 -12.40 0.34 -6.19
C ALA A 58 -11.74 0.43 -7.56
N HIS A 59 -12.22 1.32 -8.44
CA HIS A 59 -11.60 1.55 -9.74
C HIS A 59 -10.18 2.12 -9.62
N GLY A 60 -9.93 3.03 -8.67
CA GLY A 60 -8.59 3.52 -8.39
C GLY A 60 -7.62 2.41 -7.98
N PHE A 61 -8.07 1.47 -7.15
CA PHE A 61 -7.28 0.29 -6.76
C PHE A 61 -7.04 -0.66 -7.95
N GLU A 62 -8.06 -0.88 -8.80
CA GLU A 62 -7.91 -1.66 -10.03
C GLU A 62 -6.85 -1.05 -10.95
N ASP A 63 -6.91 0.27 -11.19
CA ASP A 63 -5.97 1.00 -12.05
C ASP A 63 -4.55 0.95 -11.50
N VAL A 64 -4.37 1.20 -10.20
CA VAL A 64 -3.05 1.13 -9.55
C VAL A 64 -2.49 -0.28 -9.57
N THR A 65 -3.33 -1.29 -9.34
CA THR A 65 -2.93 -2.70 -9.38
C THR A 65 -2.53 -3.11 -10.80
N ALA A 66 -3.30 -2.69 -11.81
CA ALA A 66 -2.99 -2.92 -13.22
C ALA A 66 -1.67 -2.23 -13.62
N LEU A 67 -1.45 -0.98 -13.21
CA LEU A 67 -0.18 -0.27 -13.40
C LEU A 67 0.98 -1.01 -12.71
N THR A 68 0.79 -1.47 -11.48
CA THR A 68 1.79 -2.25 -10.74
C THR A 68 2.14 -3.54 -11.48
N TRP A 69 1.14 -4.25 -12.01
CA TRP A 69 1.37 -5.47 -12.78
C TRP A 69 2.16 -5.21 -14.06
N THR A 70 1.78 -4.18 -14.82
CA THR A 70 2.46 -3.83 -16.09
C THR A 70 3.92 -3.41 -15.85
N VAL A 71 4.17 -2.55 -14.86
CA VAL A 71 5.52 -2.13 -14.47
C VAL A 71 6.33 -3.32 -13.95
N GLY A 72 5.74 -4.15 -13.09
CA GLY A 72 6.41 -5.33 -12.54
C GLY A 72 6.73 -6.38 -13.61
N ASN A 73 5.89 -6.53 -14.63
CA ASN A 73 6.17 -7.41 -15.77
C ASN A 73 7.29 -6.83 -16.66
N ALA A 74 7.26 -5.52 -16.94
CA ALA A 74 8.33 -4.86 -17.68
C ALA A 74 9.68 -4.98 -16.97
N LEU A 75 9.69 -4.86 -15.63
CA LEU A 75 10.90 -5.05 -14.83
C LEU A 75 11.40 -6.50 -14.88
N ARG A 76 10.52 -7.48 -14.72
CA ARG A 76 10.87 -8.91 -14.87
C ARG A 76 11.47 -9.20 -16.24
N MET A 77 10.88 -8.66 -17.30
CA MET A 77 11.37 -8.82 -18.67
C MET A 77 12.71 -8.12 -18.89
N ALA A 78 12.93 -6.94 -18.31
CA ALA A 78 14.21 -6.23 -18.37
C ALA A 78 15.32 -6.99 -17.61
N GLN A 79 15.01 -7.57 -16.45
CA GLN A 79 15.94 -8.42 -15.70
C GLN A 79 16.30 -9.67 -16.49
N ALA A 80 15.32 -10.38 -17.06
CA ALA A 80 15.57 -11.56 -17.89
C ALA A 80 16.50 -11.27 -19.08
N GLN A 81 16.27 -10.16 -19.80
CA GLN A 81 17.13 -9.73 -20.90
C GLN A 81 18.56 -9.35 -20.45
N SER A 82 18.69 -8.84 -19.23
CA SER A 82 19.98 -8.43 -18.65
C SER A 82 20.76 -9.61 -18.06
N SER A 83 20.09 -10.68 -17.64
CA SER A 83 20.72 -11.88 -17.08
C SER A 83 21.36 -12.77 -18.16
N ASP A 84 20.84 -12.73 -19.39
CA ASP A 84 21.30 -13.56 -20.51
C ASP A 84 22.36 -12.85 -21.40
N THR A 85 22.58 -11.55 -21.17
CA THR A 85 23.47 -10.71 -21.99
C THR A 85 24.65 -10.20 -21.15
N GLN A 86 25.87 -10.26 -21.70
CA GLN A 86 27.07 -9.66 -21.08
C GLN A 86 26.82 -8.18 -20.74
N PRO A 87 27.28 -7.68 -19.58
CA PRO A 87 26.97 -6.33 -19.12
C PRO A 87 27.31 -5.30 -20.20
N PRO A 88 26.38 -4.38 -20.54
CA PRO A 88 26.56 -3.46 -21.64
C PRO A 88 27.74 -2.52 -21.37
N SER A 89 28.56 -2.31 -22.39
CA SER A 89 29.61 -1.30 -22.35
C SER A 89 29.00 0.10 -22.28
N LEU A 90 29.81 1.12 -21.91
CA LEU A 90 29.36 2.52 -21.90
C LEU A 90 28.75 2.94 -23.24
N LEU A 91 29.31 2.44 -24.35
CA LEU A 91 28.79 2.71 -25.69
C LEU A 91 27.45 2.00 -25.94
N GLY A 92 27.25 0.81 -25.38
CA GLY A 92 25.98 0.09 -25.40
C GLY A 92 24.86 0.83 -24.65
N LEU A 93 25.17 1.45 -23.51
CA LEU A 93 24.21 2.28 -22.78
C LEU A 93 23.77 3.51 -23.60
N VAL A 94 24.71 4.16 -24.30
CA VAL A 94 24.41 5.29 -25.20
C VAL A 94 23.58 4.85 -26.40
N GLN A 95 23.79 3.64 -26.92
CA GLN A 95 22.94 3.07 -27.98
C GLN A 95 21.51 2.81 -27.49
N LEU A 96 21.34 2.31 -26.26
CA LEU A 96 20.03 2.10 -25.65
C LEU A 96 19.23 3.41 -25.53
N LEU A 97 19.89 4.51 -25.16
CA LEU A 97 19.30 5.85 -25.14
C LEU A 97 18.90 6.38 -26.52
N ARG A 98 19.54 5.88 -27.58
CA ARG A 98 19.19 6.19 -28.97
C ARG A 98 18.05 5.34 -29.50
N GLU A 99 17.59 4.32 -28.78
CA GLU A 99 16.45 3.54 -29.24
C GLU A 99 15.16 4.40 -29.27
N PRO A 100 14.31 4.26 -30.30
CA PRO A 100 13.07 5.02 -30.40
C PRO A 100 12.15 4.81 -29.18
N GLN A 101 12.09 3.59 -28.65
CA GLN A 101 11.22 3.26 -27.53
C GLN A 101 11.72 3.85 -26.21
N THR A 102 13.03 3.77 -25.93
CA THR A 102 13.64 4.43 -24.77
C THR A 102 13.41 5.94 -24.79
N ARG A 103 13.54 6.58 -25.96
CA ARG A 103 13.26 8.02 -26.12
C ARG A 103 11.79 8.36 -25.88
N ARG A 104 10.86 7.53 -26.35
CA ARG A 104 9.42 7.71 -26.08
C ARG A 104 9.11 7.56 -24.59
N GLY A 105 9.72 6.57 -23.92
CA GLY A 105 9.58 6.37 -22.48
C GLY A 105 10.07 7.58 -21.67
N ILE A 106 11.27 8.07 -21.97
CA ILE A 106 11.83 9.29 -21.34
C ILE A 106 10.92 10.49 -21.60
N ALA A 107 10.46 10.68 -22.84
CA ALA A 107 9.56 11.78 -23.19
C ALA A 107 8.22 11.70 -22.43
N LEU A 108 7.69 10.50 -22.19
CA LEU A 108 6.48 10.31 -21.38
C LEU A 108 6.71 10.76 -19.94
N VAL A 109 7.80 10.31 -19.29
CA VAL A 109 8.13 10.71 -17.91
C VAL A 109 8.28 12.23 -17.81
N LEU A 110 9.02 12.85 -18.74
CA LEU A 110 9.21 14.29 -18.76
C LEU A 110 7.90 15.06 -18.96
N ARG A 111 6.98 14.55 -19.79
CA ARG A 111 5.65 15.16 -19.99
C ARG A 111 4.79 15.05 -18.75
N VAL A 112 4.81 13.90 -18.07
CA VAL A 112 4.10 13.73 -16.79
C VAL A 112 4.61 14.75 -15.78
N LEU A 113 5.93 14.83 -15.58
CA LEU A 113 6.54 15.81 -14.65
C LEU A 113 6.20 17.26 -15.02
N ASN A 114 6.22 17.61 -16.30
CA ASN A 114 5.83 18.94 -16.77
C ASN A 114 4.36 19.25 -16.46
N ASN A 115 3.46 18.30 -16.70
CA ASN A 115 2.04 18.47 -16.39
C ASN A 115 1.77 18.60 -14.88
N LEU A 116 2.49 17.85 -14.03
CA LEU A 116 2.39 18.02 -12.58
C LEU A 116 2.89 19.40 -12.16
N GLY A 117 4.06 19.82 -12.65
CA GLY A 117 4.64 21.13 -12.35
C GLY A 117 3.81 22.31 -12.87
N ARG A 118 2.91 22.11 -13.83
CA ARG A 118 1.95 23.14 -14.29
C ARG A 118 0.80 23.38 -13.32
N GLN A 119 0.54 22.46 -12.39
CA GLN A 119 -0.58 22.54 -11.45
C GLN A 119 -0.19 23.13 -10.09
N TYR A 120 1.10 23.31 -9.84
CA TYR A 120 1.68 24.01 -8.69
C TYR A 120 2.20 25.38 -9.10
#